data_AF-A0A2E5JJF9-F1
#
_entry.id   AF-A0A2E5JJF9-F1
#
_cell.length_a   1.000
_cell.length_b   1.000
_cell.length_c   1.000
_cell.angle_alpha   90.00
_cell.angle_beta   90.00
_cell.angle_gamma   90.00
#
_symmetry.space_group_name_H-M   'P 1'
#
loop_
_entity.id
_entity.type
_entity.pdbx_description
1 polymer ?
#
loop_
_entity_poly.entity_id
_entity_poly.type
_entity_poly.pdbx_seq_one_letter_code
_entity_poly.pdbx_strand_id
1 'polypeptide(L)'
;MITDGSVAKARISKMKNNDGVIAGKVRGDGYLSDSIPNEFDAYQDQVLAQTKLASETQARVKKNGEMWSAGLSDKELRRTLVESGVISERERRRKAAANLASHHINLRYSTSIVPQTTEIDPNHNGNNFGMALGYEYLLEHASEKFSNWSIEGTIERGISYQDIGGSGINGRIAWGALGFQLHWYPYYKPTAIRKFIPFFGVGLKRGNGDLQSAFLSQSYDVQYLGTDLHAGLRFRFKAGDELNSTSSMGMGFFAMASMENNRVNITTGVEDNIDSVYDISEVRYAFGVSAFF
;
A
#
# COMPACT_ATOMS: atom_id res chain seq x y z
N MET A 1 -43.20 28.60 18.59
CA MET A 1 -43.26 27.84 17.32
C MET A 1 -42.88 28.80 16.19
N ILE A 2 -41.58 28.91 15.91
CA ILE A 2 -41.02 29.60 14.74
C ILE A 2 -39.90 28.68 14.26
N THR A 3 -39.97 28.26 13.00
CA THR A 3 -39.13 27.22 12.40
C THR A 3 -37.83 27.82 11.87
N ASP A 4 -36.75 27.64 12.63
CA ASP A 4 -35.35 28.03 12.29
C ASP A 4 -34.79 27.35 11.02
N GLY A 5 -35.50 26.37 10.45
CA GLY A 5 -35.09 25.67 9.23
C GLY A 5 -35.33 26.44 7.92
N SER A 6 -36.06 27.55 7.95
CA SER A 6 -36.46 28.28 6.73
C SER A 6 -35.42 29.30 6.25
N VAL A 7 -34.66 29.91 7.16
CA VAL A 7 -33.66 30.93 6.83
C VAL A 7 -32.38 30.31 6.25
N ALA A 8 -31.99 29.13 6.74
CA ALA A 8 -30.83 28.40 6.24
C ALA A 8 -31.05 27.89 4.79
N LYS A 9 -32.24 27.37 4.48
CA LYS A 9 -32.57 26.91 3.12
C LYS A 9 -32.71 28.07 2.12
N ALA A 10 -33.20 29.24 2.56
CA ALA A 10 -33.32 30.43 1.73
C ALA A 10 -31.96 31.10 1.40
N ARG A 11 -30.93 30.92 2.25
CA ARG A 11 -29.57 31.42 1.96
C ARG A 11 -28.81 30.52 1.00
N ILE A 12 -28.98 29.20 1.10
CA ILE A 12 -28.34 28.24 0.18
C ILE A 12 -28.94 28.34 -1.24
N SER A 13 -30.24 28.63 -1.37
CA SER A 13 -30.88 28.75 -2.70
C SER A 13 -30.54 30.05 -3.44
N LYS A 14 -30.05 31.09 -2.74
CA LYS A 14 -29.60 32.36 -3.35
C LYS A 14 -28.12 32.37 -3.75
N MET A 15 -27.38 31.28 -3.49
CA MET A 15 -25.92 31.21 -3.67
C MET A 15 -25.51 30.05 -4.60
N LYS A 16 -26.25 29.87 -5.70
CA LYS A 16 -25.74 29.18 -6.89
C LYS A 16 -25.38 30.26 -7.91
N ASN A 17 -24.10 30.45 -8.19
CA ASN A 17 -23.67 31.12 -9.42
C ASN A 17 -24.07 30.24 -10.62
N ASN A 18 -24.28 30.88 -11.78
CA ASN A 18 -24.77 30.26 -13.01
C ASN A 18 -23.93 29.08 -13.56
N ASP A 19 -22.76 28.81 -12.97
CA ASP A 19 -21.80 27.82 -13.49
C ASP A 19 -21.74 26.52 -12.67
N GLY A 20 -22.59 26.36 -11.65
CA GLY A 20 -22.76 25.07 -10.96
C GLY A 20 -21.57 24.57 -10.12
N VAL A 21 -20.49 25.35 -9.98
CA VAL A 21 -19.32 25.00 -9.16
C VAL A 21 -19.55 25.43 -7.71
N ILE A 22 -19.45 24.49 -6.77
CA ILE A 22 -19.47 24.77 -5.32
C ILE A 22 -18.12 25.41 -4.96
N ALA A 23 -18.11 26.73 -4.82
CA ALA A 23 -16.97 27.48 -4.32
C ALA A 23 -16.83 27.25 -2.80
N GLY A 24 -15.67 26.77 -2.39
CA GLY A 24 -15.23 26.79 -1.00
C GLY A 24 -15.68 25.62 -0.11
N LYS A 25 -14.76 25.15 0.72
CA LYS A 25 -15.04 24.23 1.83
C LYS A 25 -15.63 25.09 2.96
N VAL A 26 -16.82 24.74 3.46
CA VAL A 26 -17.45 25.45 4.58
C VAL A 26 -16.60 25.25 5.84
N ARG A 27 -16.11 26.35 6.41
CA ARG A 27 -15.35 26.36 7.66
C ARG A 27 -16.23 25.99 8.86
N GLY A 28 -15.62 25.61 9.98
CA GLY A 28 -16.32 25.25 11.21
C GLY A 28 -17.16 26.37 11.84
N ASP A 29 -16.95 27.62 11.43
CA ASP A 29 -17.67 28.83 11.84
C ASP A 29 -18.78 29.26 10.86
N GLY A 30 -18.95 28.54 9.74
CA GLY A 30 -19.99 28.79 8.74
C GLY A 30 -19.59 29.74 7.59
N TYR A 31 -18.34 30.22 7.53
CA TYR A 31 -17.87 31.05 6.42
C TYR A 31 -17.20 30.21 5.30
N LEU A 32 -17.32 30.65 4.04
CA LEU A 32 -16.63 30.05 2.90
C LEU A 32 -15.23 30.68 2.78
N SER A 33 -14.19 29.85 2.69
CA SER A 33 -12.84 30.29 2.37
C SER A 33 -12.55 30.04 0.89
N ASP A 34 -12.27 31.11 0.15
CA ASP A 34 -11.83 31.09 -1.26
C ASP A 34 -10.28 31.09 -1.39
N SER A 35 -9.53 30.98 -0.29
CA SER A 35 -8.06 31.08 -0.32
C SER A 35 -7.35 29.73 -0.17
N ILE A 36 -6.21 29.63 -0.87
CA ILE A 36 -5.18 28.59 -0.75
C ILE A 36 -4.92 28.29 0.74
N PRO A 37 -4.84 27.02 1.16
CA PRO A 37 -4.72 26.65 2.57
C PRO A 37 -3.57 27.38 3.26
N ASN A 38 -3.91 28.29 4.17
CA ASN A 38 -3.00 29.09 4.97
C ASN A 38 -2.71 28.34 6.28
N GLU A 39 -1.46 28.34 6.74
CA GLU A 39 -1.05 27.78 8.04
C GLU A 39 -1.85 28.37 9.21
N PHE A 40 -2.31 29.62 9.09
CA PHE A 40 -3.20 30.25 10.07
C PHE A 40 -4.59 29.59 10.13
N ASP A 41 -5.13 29.18 8.98
CA ASP A 41 -6.42 28.48 8.92
C ASP A 41 -6.28 27.07 9.49
N ALA A 42 -5.16 26.40 9.20
CA ALA A 42 -4.81 25.13 9.82
C ALA A 42 -4.65 25.25 11.35
N TYR A 43 -4.04 26.34 11.83
CA TYR A 43 -3.91 26.64 13.26
C TYR A 43 -5.26 26.93 13.92
N GLN A 44 -6.13 27.74 13.31
CA GLN A 44 -7.48 27.98 13.81
C GLN A 44 -8.32 26.70 13.84
N ASP A 45 -8.25 25.87 12.79
CA ASP A 45 -8.90 24.57 12.77
C ASP A 45 -8.33 23.65 13.85
N GLN A 46 -7.03 23.74 14.17
CA GLN A 46 -6.38 23.00 15.25
C GLN A 46 -6.85 23.49 16.63
N VAL A 47 -7.02 24.80 16.85
CA VAL A 47 -7.56 25.39 18.09
C VAL A 47 -9.05 25.08 18.25
N LEU A 48 -9.83 25.11 17.17
CA LEU A 48 -11.24 24.70 17.16
C LEU A 48 -11.39 23.19 17.37
N ALA A 49 -10.44 22.38 16.89
CA ALA A 49 -10.37 20.96 17.21
C ALA A 49 -10.00 20.71 18.68
N GLN A 50 -9.17 21.56 19.30
CA GLN A 50 -8.86 21.50 20.74
C GLN A 50 -10.05 21.86 21.64
N THR A 51 -11.02 22.65 21.13
CA THR A 51 -12.25 23.02 21.87
C THR A 51 -13.41 22.06 21.62
N LYS A 52 -13.28 21.09 20.71
CA LYS A 52 -14.31 20.08 20.50
C LYS A 52 -14.28 19.08 21.65
N LEU A 53 -15.40 18.99 22.36
CA LEU A 53 -15.70 17.88 23.27
C LEU A 53 -15.39 16.54 22.59
N ALA A 54 -14.86 15.56 23.33
CA ALA A 54 -14.62 14.23 22.81
C ALA A 54 -15.90 13.68 22.14
N SER A 55 -15.75 12.89 21.06
CA SER A 55 -16.88 12.38 20.26
C SER A 55 -17.93 11.64 21.10
N GLU A 56 -17.50 10.92 22.14
CA GLU A 56 -18.40 10.27 23.10
C GLU A 56 -19.20 11.28 23.95
N THR A 57 -18.56 12.34 24.41
CA THR A 57 -19.24 13.42 25.15
C THR A 57 -20.22 14.15 24.23
N GLN A 58 -19.83 14.43 22.98
CA GLN A 58 -20.74 14.98 21.97
C GLN A 58 -21.92 14.05 21.67
N ALA A 59 -21.70 12.74 21.58
CA ALA A 59 -22.76 11.76 21.37
C ALA A 59 -23.73 11.70 22.56
N ARG A 60 -23.22 11.80 23.79
CA ARG A 60 -24.05 11.87 25.01
C ARG A 60 -24.86 13.17 25.08
N VAL A 61 -24.24 14.31 24.77
CA VAL A 61 -24.92 15.62 24.67
C VAL A 61 -26.01 15.57 23.61
N LYS A 62 -25.71 15.01 22.43
CA LYS A 62 -26.67 14.89 21.33
C LYS A 62 -27.83 13.95 21.66
N LYS A 63 -27.58 12.87 22.40
CA LYS A 63 -28.61 11.90 22.82
C LYS A 63 -29.50 12.43 23.95
N ASN A 64 -28.91 13.12 24.92
CA ASN A 64 -29.60 13.51 26.16
C ASN A 64 -30.01 15.00 26.18
N GLY A 65 -29.62 15.78 25.17
CA GLY A 65 -29.92 17.21 25.06
C GLY A 65 -29.30 18.03 26.19
N GLU A 66 -29.95 19.13 26.54
CA GLU A 66 -29.50 20.04 27.61
C GLU A 66 -29.43 19.36 28.99
N MET A 67 -30.15 18.25 29.20
CA MET A 67 -30.17 17.54 30.48
C MET A 67 -29.06 16.51 30.66
N TRP A 68 -28.11 16.41 29.71
CA TRP A 68 -27.03 15.42 29.80
C TRP A 68 -26.15 15.57 31.06
N SER A 69 -26.07 16.78 31.62
CA SER A 69 -25.33 17.13 32.83
C SER A 69 -26.19 17.23 34.10
N ALA A 70 -27.52 17.17 33.97
CA ALA A 70 -28.44 17.52 35.06
C ALA A 70 -28.35 16.62 36.30
N GLY A 71 -27.82 15.40 36.16
CA GLY A 71 -27.61 14.45 37.25
C GLY A 71 -26.16 14.32 37.72
N LEU A 72 -25.23 15.11 37.17
CA LEU A 72 -23.81 15.05 37.52
C LEU A 72 -23.46 16.21 38.44
N SER A 73 -22.78 15.91 39.55
CA SER A 73 -22.14 16.97 40.35
C SER A 73 -20.99 17.61 39.57
N ASP A 74 -20.64 18.86 39.89
CA ASP A 74 -19.51 19.58 39.27
C ASP A 74 -18.21 18.76 39.26
N LYS A 75 -17.97 17.99 40.31
CA LYS A 75 -16.80 17.12 40.44
C LYS A 75 -16.84 15.97 39.43
N GLU A 76 -18.00 15.35 39.25
CA GLU A 76 -18.20 14.26 38.28
C GLU A 76 -18.18 14.77 36.84
N LEU A 77 -18.71 15.96 36.60
CA LEU A 77 -18.74 16.59 35.29
C LEU A 77 -17.32 16.98 34.85
N ARG A 78 -16.54 17.61 35.75
CA ARG A 78 -15.10 17.85 35.52
C ARG A 78 -14.35 16.55 35.27
N ARG A 79 -14.58 15.52 36.08
CA ARG A 79 -13.93 14.21 35.91
C ARG A 79 -14.24 13.61 34.53
N THR A 80 -15.50 13.64 34.13
CA THR A 80 -15.95 13.09 32.83
C THR A 80 -15.35 13.85 31.65
N LEU A 81 -15.26 15.18 31.74
CA LEU A 81 -14.60 16.01 30.72
C LEU A 81 -13.09 15.79 30.64
N VAL A 82 -12.42 15.64 31.80
CA VAL A 82 -10.99 15.35 31.86
C VAL A 82 -10.71 13.94 31.33
N GLU A 83 -11.49 12.94 31.74
CA GLU A 83 -11.35 11.56 31.25
C GLU A 83 -11.60 11.48 29.74
N SER A 84 -12.62 12.16 29.22
CA SER A 84 -12.90 12.17 27.78
C SER A 84 -11.84 12.91 26.97
N GLY A 85 -11.30 14.02 27.51
CA GLY A 85 -10.15 14.72 26.93
C GLY A 85 -8.88 13.86 26.92
N VAL A 86 -8.61 13.14 28.01
CA VAL A 86 -7.47 12.20 28.11
C VAL A 86 -7.63 11.04 27.14
N ILE A 87 -8.83 10.48 27.00
CA ILE A 87 -9.11 9.41 26.03
C ILE A 87 -8.91 9.92 24.60
N SER A 88 -9.46 11.08 24.26
CA SER A 88 -9.31 11.68 22.93
C SER A 88 -7.84 11.99 22.61
N GLU A 89 -7.10 12.55 23.56
CA GLU A 89 -5.67 12.83 23.40
C GLU A 89 -4.86 11.53 23.30
N ARG A 90 -5.24 10.48 24.03
CA ARG A 90 -4.62 9.16 23.94
C ARG A 90 -4.89 8.50 22.59
N GLU A 91 -6.10 8.62 22.05
CA GLU A 91 -6.44 8.19 20.70
C GLU A 91 -5.70 9.00 19.65
N ARG A 92 -5.60 10.33 19.80
CA ARG A 92 -4.84 11.21 18.92
C ARG A 92 -3.37 10.81 18.90
N ARG A 93 -2.76 10.61 20.08
CA ARG A 93 -1.37 10.15 20.21
C ARG A 93 -1.18 8.75 19.62
N ARG A 94 -2.15 7.85 19.82
CA ARG A 94 -2.12 6.51 19.24
C ARG A 94 -2.23 6.56 17.72
N LYS A 95 -3.08 7.42 17.15
CA LYS A 95 -3.17 7.66 15.71
C LYS A 95 -1.90 8.32 15.17
N ALA A 96 -1.38 9.33 15.86
CA ALA A 96 -0.15 10.01 15.47
C ALA A 96 1.06 9.07 15.50
N ALA A 97 1.15 8.20 16.51
CA ALA A 97 2.19 7.17 16.60
C ALA A 97 1.99 6.08 15.54
N ALA A 98 0.75 5.64 15.28
CA ALA A 98 0.44 4.67 14.23
C ALA A 98 0.58 5.24 12.80
N ASN A 99 0.59 6.57 12.66
CA ASN A 99 0.76 7.30 11.40
C ASN A 99 2.17 7.91 11.25
N LEU A 100 3.14 7.53 12.08
CA LEU A 100 4.53 7.84 11.76
C LEU A 100 4.85 7.21 10.40
N ALA A 101 5.54 7.97 9.56
CA ALA A 101 5.77 7.65 8.17
C ALA A 101 6.63 6.39 8.02
N SER A 102 6.00 5.21 8.13
CA SER A 102 6.68 3.92 7.95
C SER A 102 6.96 3.71 6.46
N HIS A 103 8.20 3.96 6.06
CA HIS A 103 8.76 3.52 4.80
C HIS A 103 9.22 2.07 4.93
N HIS A 104 8.95 1.25 3.92
CA HIS A 104 9.23 -0.17 3.98
C HIS A 104 10.28 -0.52 2.94
N ILE A 105 11.41 -1.10 3.36
CA ILE A 105 12.37 -1.72 2.44
C ILE A 105 12.20 -3.24 2.56
N ASN A 106 11.87 -3.87 1.44
CA ASN A 106 11.61 -5.30 1.35
C ASN A 106 12.75 -5.97 0.59
N LEU A 107 13.30 -7.05 1.16
CA LEU A 107 14.20 -7.94 0.44
C LEU A 107 13.52 -9.29 0.33
N ARG A 108 13.32 -9.79 -0.90
CA ARG A 108 12.64 -11.08 -1.13
C ARG A 108 13.43 -11.98 -2.06
N TYR A 109 13.40 -13.27 -1.75
CA TYR A 109 13.82 -14.35 -2.62
C TYR A 109 12.57 -15.04 -3.17
N SER A 110 12.52 -15.24 -4.49
CA SER A 110 11.41 -15.88 -5.20
C SER A 110 11.91 -17.12 -5.94
N THR A 111 11.08 -18.17 -5.98
CA THR A 111 11.34 -19.39 -6.73
C THR A 111 10.07 -19.91 -7.38
N SER A 112 10.18 -20.45 -8.59
CA SER A 112 9.08 -21.15 -9.25
C SER A 112 8.83 -22.50 -8.59
N ILE A 113 7.55 -22.89 -8.55
CA ILE A 113 7.10 -24.15 -7.98
C ILE A 113 7.21 -25.27 -9.02
N VAL A 114 6.86 -24.94 -10.27
CA VAL A 114 6.76 -25.90 -11.36
C VAL A 114 7.89 -25.59 -12.34
N PRO A 115 8.80 -26.55 -12.59
CA PRO A 115 9.82 -26.42 -13.62
C PRO A 115 9.16 -26.11 -14.98
N GLN A 116 9.76 -25.20 -15.75
CA GLN A 116 9.33 -24.88 -17.12
C GLN A 116 10.25 -25.51 -18.17
N THR A 117 11.08 -26.47 -17.75
CA THR A 117 12.09 -27.15 -18.55
C THR A 117 11.59 -28.52 -19.01
N THR A 118 12.26 -29.09 -20.01
CA THR A 118 12.03 -30.47 -20.46
C THR A 118 13.15 -31.40 -19.98
N GLU A 119 12.85 -32.70 -19.92
CA GLU A 119 13.86 -33.74 -19.64
C GLU A 119 14.71 -34.12 -20.86
N ILE A 120 14.36 -33.61 -22.05
CA ILE A 120 15.04 -33.91 -23.31
C ILE A 120 16.45 -33.30 -23.32
N ASP A 121 16.57 -32.05 -22.84
CA ASP A 121 17.84 -31.36 -22.68
C ASP A 121 18.28 -31.37 -21.20
N PRO A 122 19.30 -32.13 -20.80
CA PRO A 122 19.78 -32.12 -19.42
C PRO A 122 20.51 -30.81 -19.06
N ASN A 123 20.90 -30.00 -20.05
CA ASN A 123 21.51 -28.70 -19.80
C ASN A 123 20.45 -27.68 -19.38
N HIS A 124 20.85 -26.72 -18.55
CA HIS A 124 19.96 -25.63 -18.11
C HIS A 124 18.63 -26.12 -17.51
N ASN A 125 18.64 -27.27 -16.84
CA ASN A 125 17.49 -27.78 -16.10
C ASN A 125 17.48 -27.21 -14.67
N GLY A 126 16.39 -26.56 -14.26
CA GLY A 126 16.26 -26.00 -12.91
C GLY A 126 14.96 -25.21 -12.72
N ASN A 127 14.75 -24.75 -11.49
CA ASN A 127 13.62 -23.87 -11.19
C ASN A 127 14.03 -22.41 -11.37
N ASN A 128 13.10 -21.58 -11.85
CA ASN A 128 13.32 -20.15 -11.93
C ASN A 128 13.48 -19.58 -10.53
N PHE A 129 14.48 -18.72 -10.31
CA PHE A 129 14.64 -18.05 -9.03
C PHE A 129 15.08 -16.60 -9.22
N GLY A 130 14.80 -15.77 -8.22
CA GLY A 130 15.12 -14.35 -8.25
C GLY A 130 15.29 -13.76 -6.86
N MET A 131 15.95 -12.61 -6.83
CA MET A 131 16.04 -11.75 -5.67
C MET A 131 15.52 -10.37 -6.05
N ALA A 132 14.67 -9.80 -5.20
CA ALA A 132 14.15 -8.45 -5.40
C ALA A 132 14.40 -7.59 -4.16
N LEU A 133 14.80 -6.35 -4.43
CA LEU A 133 14.81 -5.26 -3.47
C LEU A 133 13.62 -4.34 -3.80
N GLY A 134 12.72 -4.18 -2.84
CA GLY A 134 11.52 -3.38 -2.95
C GLY A 134 11.52 -2.21 -1.98
N TYR A 135 10.93 -1.11 -2.41
CA TYR A 135 10.58 0.02 -1.56
C TYR A 135 9.08 0.21 -1.62
N GLU A 136 8.43 0.10 -0.48
CA GLU A 136 6.98 0.18 -0.35
C GLU A 136 6.57 1.45 0.40
N TYR A 137 5.62 2.14 -0.21
CA TYR A 137 4.99 3.36 0.27
C TYR A 137 3.54 3.11 0.64
N LEU A 138 3.19 3.37 1.89
CA LEU A 138 1.84 3.20 2.41
C LEU A 138 0.97 4.39 1.99
N LEU A 139 -0.15 4.12 1.31
CA LEU A 139 -1.02 5.19 0.79
C LEU A 139 -1.85 5.88 1.89
N GLU A 140 -1.82 5.35 3.11
CA GLU A 140 -2.39 6.01 4.30
C GLU A 140 -1.89 7.45 4.48
N HIS A 141 -0.63 7.70 4.11
CA HIS A 141 0.00 9.02 4.21
C HIS A 141 -0.54 10.02 3.19
N ALA A 142 -1.02 9.55 2.05
CA ALA A 142 -1.66 10.40 1.04
C ALA A 142 -3.13 10.65 1.38
N SER A 143 -3.84 9.65 1.91
CA SER A 143 -5.23 9.79 2.36
C SER A 143 -5.64 8.66 3.30
N GLU A 144 -6.39 8.99 4.36
CA GLU A 144 -6.98 8.01 5.28
C GLU A 144 -7.89 6.99 4.55
N LYS A 145 -8.49 7.39 3.42
CA LYS A 145 -9.31 6.52 2.56
C LYS A 145 -8.51 5.37 1.94
N PHE A 146 -7.20 5.53 1.78
CA PHE A 146 -6.30 4.52 1.23
C PHE A 146 -5.45 3.83 2.31
N SER A 147 -5.90 3.85 3.57
CA SER A 147 -5.20 3.20 4.69
C SER A 147 -5.00 1.69 4.56
N ASN A 148 -5.76 1.05 3.67
CA ASN A 148 -5.64 -0.39 3.36
C ASN A 148 -4.87 -0.66 2.07
N TRP A 149 -4.17 0.33 1.51
CA TRP A 149 -3.44 0.20 0.26
C TRP A 149 -1.98 0.64 0.40
N SER A 150 -1.10 -0.01 -0.35
CA SER A 150 0.29 0.43 -0.51
C SER A 150 0.76 0.21 -1.94
N ILE A 151 1.80 0.94 -2.33
CA ILE A 151 2.46 0.80 -3.63
C ILE A 151 3.91 0.41 -3.36
N GLU A 152 4.43 -0.58 -4.08
CA GLU A 152 5.82 -1.01 -4.00
C GLU A 152 6.51 -0.84 -5.36
N GLY A 153 7.66 -0.14 -5.36
CA GLY A 153 8.61 -0.17 -6.47
C GLY A 153 9.67 -1.23 -6.20
N THR A 154 10.02 -2.03 -7.20
CA THR A 154 10.94 -3.18 -7.04
C THR A 154 12.04 -3.16 -8.10
N ILE A 155 13.21 -3.63 -7.71
CA ILE A 155 14.31 -3.99 -8.60
C ILE A 155 14.57 -5.47 -8.37
N GLU A 156 14.37 -6.29 -9.40
CA GLU A 156 14.51 -7.74 -9.34
C GLU A 156 15.62 -8.20 -10.29
N ARG A 157 16.42 -9.18 -9.87
CA ARG A 157 17.33 -9.93 -10.72
C ARG A 157 17.11 -11.41 -10.52
N GLY A 158 17.17 -12.18 -11.60
CA GLY A 158 16.90 -13.61 -11.52
C GLY A 158 17.50 -14.41 -12.66
N ILE A 159 17.36 -15.72 -12.52
CA ILE A 159 17.68 -16.69 -13.55
C ILE A 159 16.42 -17.53 -13.76
N SER A 160 15.99 -17.63 -15.01
CA SER A 160 14.91 -18.50 -15.44
C SER A 160 15.46 -19.61 -16.35
N TYR A 161 14.86 -20.79 -16.23
CA TYR A 161 15.11 -21.97 -17.04
C TYR A 161 13.79 -22.40 -17.69
N GLN A 162 13.80 -22.60 -19.00
CA GLN A 162 12.57 -22.81 -19.76
C GLN A 162 12.80 -23.51 -21.10
N ASP A 163 11.82 -24.26 -21.57
CA ASP A 163 11.81 -24.79 -22.94
C ASP A 163 11.62 -23.64 -23.95
N ILE A 164 12.56 -23.49 -24.88
CA ILE A 164 12.50 -22.49 -25.95
C ILE A 164 11.99 -23.17 -27.23
N GLY A 165 10.92 -22.63 -27.82
CA GLY A 165 10.42 -23.06 -29.12
C GLY A 165 9.73 -24.43 -29.13
N GLY A 166 9.34 -24.96 -27.96
CA GLY A 166 8.55 -26.21 -27.82
C GLY A 166 9.23 -27.45 -28.41
N SER A 167 10.54 -27.37 -28.63
CA SER A 167 11.35 -28.40 -29.29
C SER A 167 12.11 -29.27 -28.28
N GLY A 168 11.96 -29.00 -26.98
CA GLY A 168 12.68 -29.69 -25.92
C GLY A 168 14.07 -29.10 -25.63
N ILE A 169 14.34 -27.88 -26.10
CA ILE A 169 15.63 -27.20 -25.88
C ILE A 169 15.50 -26.29 -24.68
N ASN A 170 16.30 -26.52 -23.64
CA ASN A 170 16.25 -25.71 -22.44
C ASN A 170 17.13 -24.46 -22.58
N GLY A 171 16.51 -23.31 -22.32
CA GLY A 171 17.12 -22.00 -22.26
C GLY A 171 17.34 -21.53 -20.85
N ARG A 172 18.48 -20.89 -20.61
CA ARG A 172 18.75 -20.10 -19.42
C ARG A 172 18.62 -18.61 -19.76
N ILE A 173 17.76 -17.92 -19.02
CA ILE A 173 17.60 -16.46 -19.11
C ILE A 173 18.12 -15.84 -17.83
N ALA A 174 19.20 -15.05 -17.91
CA ALA A 174 19.58 -14.18 -16.81
C ALA A 174 18.98 -12.78 -17.06
N TRP A 175 18.23 -12.25 -16.09
CA TRP A 175 17.46 -11.03 -16.32
C TRP A 175 17.51 -10.07 -15.13
N GLY A 176 17.21 -8.80 -15.43
CA GLY A 176 17.00 -7.75 -14.46
C GLY A 176 15.76 -6.92 -14.84
N ALA A 177 14.90 -6.65 -13.87
CA ALA A 177 13.63 -5.98 -14.08
C ALA A 177 13.35 -4.90 -13.03
N LEU A 178 12.64 -3.86 -13.45
CA LEU A 178 11.99 -2.89 -12.58
C LEU A 178 10.50 -3.23 -12.52
N GLY A 179 9.95 -3.27 -11.32
CA GLY A 179 8.54 -3.60 -11.11
C GLY A 179 7.81 -2.57 -10.27
N PHE A 180 6.51 -2.49 -10.48
CA PHE A 180 5.57 -1.73 -9.67
C PHE A 180 4.43 -2.65 -9.23
N GLN A 181 4.12 -2.63 -7.94
CA GLN A 181 3.09 -3.48 -7.34
C GLN A 181 2.15 -2.62 -6.51
N LEU A 182 0.88 -2.98 -6.52
CA LEU A 182 -0.17 -2.41 -5.69
C LEU A 182 -0.65 -3.48 -4.74
N HIS A 183 -0.62 -3.21 -3.44
CA HIS A 183 -1.11 -4.12 -2.41
C HIS A 183 -2.38 -3.60 -1.77
N TRP A 184 -3.27 -4.54 -1.45
CA TRP A 184 -4.50 -4.33 -0.71
C TRP A 184 -4.52 -5.21 0.52
N TYR A 185 -4.90 -4.61 1.64
CA TYR A 185 -4.91 -5.21 2.97
C TYR A 185 -6.34 -5.25 3.54
N PRO A 186 -7.09 -6.35 3.32
CA PRO A 186 -8.53 -6.38 3.61
C PRO A 186 -8.89 -6.31 5.09
N TYR A 187 -8.07 -6.90 5.98
CA TYR A 187 -8.46 -7.13 7.38
C TYR A 187 -7.68 -6.27 8.38
N TYR A 188 -6.42 -5.97 8.09
CA TYR A 188 -5.54 -5.23 8.99
C TYR A 188 -4.74 -4.21 8.19
N LYS A 189 -4.52 -3.02 8.75
CA LYS A 189 -3.65 -2.02 8.14
C LYS A 189 -2.24 -2.58 7.93
N PRO A 190 -1.51 -2.13 6.89
CA PRO A 190 -0.12 -2.52 6.67
C PRO A 190 0.80 -2.14 7.84
N THR A 191 0.38 -1.19 8.68
CA THR A 191 1.09 -0.74 9.88
C THR A 191 0.87 -1.63 11.12
N ALA A 192 0.01 -2.66 11.06
CA ALA A 192 -0.26 -3.50 12.24
C ALA A 192 0.98 -4.27 12.73
N ILE A 193 1.20 -4.31 14.05
CA ILE A 193 2.37 -4.97 14.66
C ILE A 193 1.92 -6.25 15.39
N ARG A 194 2.78 -7.28 15.39
CA ARG A 194 2.57 -8.58 16.05
C ARG A 194 1.31 -9.31 15.59
N LYS A 195 0.94 -9.11 14.33
CA LYS A 195 -0.21 -9.74 13.69
C LYS A 195 0.20 -10.26 12.32
N PHE A 196 -0.42 -11.36 11.92
CA PHE A 196 -0.39 -11.81 10.54
C PHE A 196 -1.33 -10.93 9.71
N ILE A 197 -0.76 -10.23 8.76
CA ILE A 197 -1.43 -9.29 7.87
C ILE A 197 -1.54 -9.96 6.50
N PRO A 198 -2.69 -10.53 6.15
CA PRO A 198 -2.93 -10.99 4.79
C PRO A 198 -3.02 -9.81 3.84
N PHE A 199 -2.47 -9.99 2.64
CA PHE A 199 -2.53 -9.01 1.57
C PHE A 199 -2.70 -9.68 0.21
N PHE A 200 -3.29 -8.93 -0.70
CA PHE A 200 -3.44 -9.27 -2.11
C PHE A 200 -2.82 -8.17 -2.95
N GLY A 201 -2.31 -8.50 -4.12
CA GLY A 201 -1.71 -7.50 -4.97
C GLY A 201 -1.74 -7.85 -6.43
N VAL A 202 -1.53 -6.82 -7.21
CA VAL A 202 -1.26 -6.91 -8.64
C VAL A 202 -0.02 -6.10 -8.94
N GLY A 203 0.70 -6.46 -9.99
CA GLY A 203 1.84 -5.68 -10.41
C GLY A 203 2.21 -5.90 -11.86
N LEU A 204 3.16 -5.07 -12.25
CA LEU A 204 3.76 -5.05 -13.57
C LEU A 204 5.27 -4.95 -13.41
N LYS A 205 6.01 -5.57 -14.29
CA LYS A 205 7.47 -5.47 -14.32
C LYS A 205 7.98 -5.44 -15.75
N ARG A 206 9.04 -4.68 -15.97
CA ARG A 206 9.72 -4.58 -17.26
C ARG A 206 11.21 -4.69 -17.05
N GLY A 207 11.87 -5.46 -17.89
CA GLY A 207 13.28 -5.75 -17.76
C GLY A 207 13.94 -6.12 -19.07
N ASN A 208 15.22 -6.41 -18.97
CA ASN A 208 16.03 -6.98 -20.05
C ASN A 208 16.85 -8.15 -19.49
N GLY A 209 17.34 -9.00 -20.38
CA GLY A 209 18.18 -10.12 -20.02
C GLY A 209 18.91 -10.72 -21.21
N ASP A 210 19.64 -11.79 -20.93
CA ASP A 210 20.35 -12.60 -21.90
C ASP A 210 19.81 -14.03 -21.89
N LEU A 211 19.47 -14.54 -23.08
CA LEU A 211 19.04 -15.92 -23.33
C LEU A 211 20.24 -16.72 -23.85
N GLN A 212 20.53 -17.82 -23.18
CA GLN A 212 21.63 -18.73 -23.49
C GLN A 212 21.13 -20.18 -23.51
N SER A 213 21.65 -20.98 -24.44
CA SER A 213 21.46 -22.44 -24.43
C SER A 213 22.65 -23.10 -25.12
N ALA A 214 22.86 -24.39 -24.84
CA ALA A 214 23.92 -25.17 -25.50
C ALA A 214 23.63 -25.46 -26.98
N PHE A 215 22.36 -25.33 -27.39
CA PHE A 215 21.90 -25.60 -28.76
C PHE A 215 21.77 -24.34 -29.63
N LEU A 216 21.93 -23.16 -29.03
CA LEU A 216 21.87 -21.90 -29.75
C LEU A 216 23.26 -21.53 -30.26
N SER A 217 23.30 -20.96 -31.46
CA SER A 217 24.53 -20.52 -32.12
C SER A 217 25.16 -19.31 -31.40
N GLN A 218 24.35 -18.53 -30.70
CA GLN A 218 24.76 -17.34 -29.95
C GLN A 218 23.85 -17.06 -28.74
N SER A 219 24.29 -16.12 -27.90
CA SER A 219 23.42 -15.55 -26.86
C SER A 219 22.51 -14.48 -27.46
N TYR A 220 21.25 -14.45 -27.04
CA TYR A 220 20.27 -13.49 -27.55
C TYR A 220 19.86 -12.49 -26.47
N ASP A 221 19.77 -11.22 -26.83
CA ASP A 221 19.23 -10.20 -25.92
C ASP A 221 17.71 -10.28 -25.90
N VAL A 222 17.14 -10.29 -24.70
CA VAL A 222 15.70 -10.39 -24.49
C VAL A 222 15.16 -9.19 -23.72
N GLN A 223 13.99 -8.74 -24.13
CA GLN A 223 13.14 -7.82 -23.38
C GLN A 223 12.05 -8.60 -22.66
N TYR A 224 11.78 -8.19 -21.44
CA TYR A 224 10.86 -8.86 -20.53
C TYR A 224 9.75 -7.90 -20.11
N LEU A 225 8.50 -8.33 -20.22
CA LEU A 225 7.33 -7.65 -19.69
C LEU A 225 6.49 -8.66 -18.92
N GLY A 226 6.39 -8.49 -17.61
CA GLY A 226 5.64 -9.36 -16.71
C GLY A 226 4.46 -8.64 -16.08
N THR A 227 3.40 -9.40 -15.82
CA THR A 227 2.33 -9.01 -14.89
C THR A 227 2.23 -10.07 -13.81
N ASP A 228 1.94 -9.66 -12.58
CA ASP A 228 1.75 -10.58 -11.45
C ASP A 228 0.44 -10.32 -10.72
N LEU A 229 -0.20 -11.42 -10.29
CA LEU A 229 -1.27 -11.44 -9.30
C LEU A 229 -0.76 -12.22 -8.11
N HIS A 230 -0.78 -11.64 -6.92
CA HIS A 230 -0.18 -12.25 -5.74
C HIS A 230 -1.02 -12.14 -4.50
N ALA A 231 -0.79 -13.08 -3.59
CA ALA A 231 -1.39 -13.10 -2.26
C ALA A 231 -0.32 -13.53 -1.25
N GLY A 232 -0.35 -12.92 -0.07
CA GLY A 232 0.67 -13.19 0.94
C GLY A 232 0.26 -12.89 2.35
N LEU A 233 1.17 -13.21 3.26
CA LEU A 233 1.09 -12.94 4.68
C LEU A 233 2.34 -12.15 5.10
N ARG A 234 2.13 -11.08 5.84
CA ARG A 234 3.19 -10.26 6.43
C ARG A 234 3.08 -10.28 7.95
N PHE A 235 4.22 -10.25 8.62
CA PHE A 235 4.30 -10.16 10.07
C PHE A 235 5.37 -9.14 10.48
N ARG A 236 4.99 -8.14 11.28
CA ARG A 236 5.90 -7.12 11.84
C ARG A 236 6.20 -7.46 13.30
N PHE A 237 7.48 -7.63 13.67
CA PHE A 237 7.86 -7.97 15.04
C PHE A 237 7.73 -6.78 15.99
N LYS A 238 8.31 -5.66 15.57
CA LYS A 238 8.35 -4.36 16.24
C LYS A 238 8.43 -3.29 15.17
N ALA A 239 7.98 -2.09 15.49
CA ALA A 239 8.12 -0.96 14.59
C ALA A 239 8.93 0.15 15.28
N GLY A 240 9.75 0.86 14.49
CA GLY A 240 10.53 2.01 14.98
C GLY A 240 9.65 3.19 15.40
N ASP A 241 8.36 3.14 15.06
CA ASP A 241 7.33 4.11 15.39
C ASP A 241 6.61 3.85 16.73
N GLU A 242 6.97 2.80 17.48
CA GLU A 242 6.42 2.60 18.81
C GLU A 242 6.90 3.72 19.75
N LEU A 243 5.97 4.38 20.47
CA LEU A 243 6.23 5.50 21.41
C LEU A 243 7.33 5.23 22.46
N ASN A 244 7.67 3.96 22.71
CA ASN A 244 8.69 3.52 23.66
C ASN A 244 9.81 2.70 23.00
N SER A 245 9.95 2.71 21.68
CA SER A 245 11.05 2.03 21.00
C SER A 245 12.32 2.84 21.11
N THR A 246 13.39 2.21 21.59
CA THR A 246 14.75 2.76 21.54
C THR A 246 15.38 2.62 20.14
N SER A 247 14.80 1.79 19.27
CA SER A 247 15.24 1.58 17.89
C SER A 247 14.40 2.42 16.94
N SER A 248 15.05 3.19 16.07
CA SER A 248 14.40 3.91 14.98
C SER A 248 13.95 3.01 13.83
N MET A 249 14.33 1.72 13.86
CA MET A 249 14.01 0.77 12.80
C MET A 249 13.28 -0.46 13.36
N GLY A 250 12.22 -0.87 12.66
CA GLY A 250 11.48 -2.11 12.86
C GLY A 250 11.85 -3.17 11.83
N MET A 251 11.50 -4.43 12.12
CA MET A 251 11.71 -5.56 11.22
C MET A 251 10.49 -6.46 11.15
N GLY A 252 10.33 -7.13 10.01
CA GLY A 252 9.29 -8.12 9.76
C GLY A 252 9.72 -9.14 8.73
N PHE A 253 8.85 -10.12 8.51
CA PHE A 253 8.97 -11.06 7.41
C PHE A 253 7.66 -11.11 6.64
N PHE A 254 7.72 -11.61 5.42
CA PHE A 254 6.54 -11.93 4.65
C PHE A 254 6.79 -13.15 3.77
N ALA A 255 5.69 -13.82 3.43
CA ALA A 255 5.65 -14.90 2.46
C ALA A 255 4.51 -14.61 1.48
N MET A 256 4.71 -14.88 0.20
CA MET A 256 3.68 -14.68 -0.82
C MET A 256 3.74 -15.75 -1.90
N ALA A 257 2.59 -16.00 -2.51
CA ALA A 257 2.45 -16.77 -3.73
C ALA A 257 2.05 -15.81 -4.85
N SER A 258 2.68 -15.92 -6.01
CA SER A 258 2.34 -15.12 -7.19
C SER A 258 2.06 -16.03 -8.40
N MET A 259 1.08 -15.63 -9.20
CA MET A 259 0.90 -16.10 -10.57
C MET A 259 1.46 -15.01 -11.48
N GLU A 260 2.52 -15.35 -12.22
CA GLU A 260 3.19 -14.42 -13.12
C GLU A 260 2.95 -14.80 -14.57
N ASN A 261 2.60 -13.81 -15.40
CA ASN A 261 2.51 -13.95 -16.85
C ASN A 261 3.54 -13.03 -17.48
N ASN A 262 4.55 -13.64 -18.10
CA ASN A 262 5.75 -12.98 -18.57
C ASN A 262 5.87 -13.15 -20.09
N ARG A 263 5.82 -12.03 -20.81
CA ARG A 263 6.11 -11.98 -22.23
C ARG A 263 7.59 -11.68 -22.45
N VAL A 264 8.25 -12.56 -23.16
CA VAL A 264 9.67 -12.41 -23.52
C VAL A 264 9.75 -12.16 -25.02
N ASN A 265 10.47 -11.12 -25.41
CA ASN A 265 10.72 -10.77 -26.79
C ASN A 265 12.23 -10.77 -27.05
N ILE A 266 12.68 -11.54 -28.02
CA ILE A 266 14.07 -11.52 -28.49
C ILE A 266 14.26 -10.25 -29.35
N THR A 267 15.24 -9.42 -28.99
CA THR A 267 15.50 -8.16 -29.69
C THR A 267 16.62 -8.23 -30.73
N THR A 268 17.52 -9.19 -30.55
CA THR A 268 18.55 -9.54 -31.52
C THR A 268 17.95 -10.29 -32.72
N GLY A 269 18.57 -10.18 -33.89
CA GLY A 269 18.13 -10.94 -35.07
C GLY A 269 18.15 -12.44 -34.79
N VAL A 270 17.00 -13.10 -34.97
CA VAL A 270 16.86 -14.54 -34.71
C VAL A 270 17.45 -15.31 -35.89
N GLU A 271 18.56 -15.99 -35.67
CA GLU A 271 19.24 -16.83 -36.66
C GLU A 271 18.88 -18.32 -36.49
N ASP A 272 18.61 -18.75 -35.26
CA ASP A 272 18.22 -20.11 -34.92
C ASP A 272 16.70 -20.31 -35.08
N ASN A 273 16.24 -21.56 -35.16
CA ASN A 273 14.81 -21.90 -35.28
C ASN A 273 14.09 -21.79 -33.92
N ILE A 274 14.00 -20.58 -33.38
CA ILE A 274 13.32 -20.26 -32.12
C ILE A 274 12.27 -19.16 -32.31
N ASP A 275 11.27 -19.16 -31.43
CA ASP A 275 10.26 -18.11 -31.43
C ASP A 275 10.85 -16.78 -30.95
N SER A 276 10.64 -15.71 -31.72
CA SER A 276 11.07 -14.36 -31.36
C SER A 276 10.27 -13.77 -30.20
N VAL A 277 9.06 -14.29 -29.98
CA VAL A 277 8.16 -13.86 -28.91
C VAL A 277 7.46 -15.09 -28.34
N TYR A 278 7.49 -15.21 -27.01
CA TYR A 278 6.74 -16.25 -26.31
C TYR A 278 6.29 -15.76 -24.93
N ASP A 279 5.23 -16.39 -24.42
CA ASP A 279 4.62 -16.08 -23.13
C ASP A 279 4.86 -17.23 -22.15
N ILE A 280 5.25 -16.89 -20.93
CA ILE A 280 5.50 -17.82 -19.84
C ILE A 280 4.48 -17.54 -18.74
N SER A 281 3.74 -18.55 -18.31
CA SER A 281 2.88 -18.46 -17.14
C SER A 281 3.42 -19.36 -16.04
N GLU A 282 3.72 -18.80 -14.87
CA GLU A 282 4.28 -19.58 -13.77
C GLU A 282 3.70 -19.19 -12.42
N VAL A 283 3.73 -20.16 -11.49
CA VAL A 283 3.40 -19.93 -10.09
C VAL A 283 4.69 -19.91 -9.28
N ARG A 284 4.91 -18.84 -8.53
CA ARG A 284 6.10 -18.64 -7.70
C ARG A 284 5.74 -18.49 -6.24
N TYR A 285 6.63 -18.94 -5.37
CA TYR A 285 6.63 -18.58 -3.95
C TYR A 285 7.78 -17.63 -3.68
N ALA A 286 7.53 -16.64 -2.82
CA ALA A 286 8.55 -15.74 -2.34
C ALA A 286 8.52 -15.62 -0.82
N PHE A 287 9.71 -15.52 -0.24
CA PHE A 287 9.92 -15.25 1.18
C PHE A 287 10.82 -14.04 1.29
N GLY A 288 10.52 -13.16 2.23
CA GLY A 288 11.25 -11.92 2.37
C GLY A 288 11.28 -11.39 3.79
N VAL A 289 12.22 -10.48 3.99
CA VAL A 289 12.34 -9.65 5.19
C VAL A 289 12.00 -8.22 4.83
N SER A 290 11.45 -7.51 5.80
CA SER A 290 11.09 -6.10 5.64
C SER A 290 11.64 -5.27 6.79
N ALA A 291 12.28 -4.15 6.44
CA ALA A 291 12.73 -3.14 7.39
C ALA A 291 11.80 -1.93 7.31
N PHE A 292 11.41 -1.39 8.46
CA PHE A 292 10.49 -0.27 8.57
C PHE A 292 11.14 0.89 9.32
N PHE A 293 11.03 2.12 8.81
CA PHE A 293 11.58 3.33 9.45
C PHE A 293 10.70 4.54 9.15
#